data_AF-A0A1G3ZU08-F1
#
_entry.id   AF-A0A1G3ZU08-F1
#
_cell.length_a   1.000
_cell.length_b   1.000
_cell.length_c   1.000
_cell.angle_alpha   90.00
_cell.angle_beta   90.00
_cell.angle_gamma   90.00
#
_symmetry.space_group_name_H-M   'P 1'
#
loop_
_entity.id
_entity.type
_entity.pdbx_description
1 polymer ?
#
loop_
_entity_poly.entity_id
_entity_poly.type
_entity_poly.pdbx_seq_one_letter_code
_entity_poly.pdbx_strand_id
1 'polypeptide(L)'
;MTLIGIVGLAALWAVVVLALGKQRLQALATHAAAAWLRVQAALEKRHELGRQMVANAARPDDPPILALHDALTQAEFLSGFAMKARTENQLSRTLREALAVGGDERFAEAATAQPGVFEAVQRAASDYNAQVRNLNAALERQAIVARVFHYEPREEFCLEAMEGEEN
;
A
#
# COMPACT_ATOMS: atom_id res chain seq x y z
N MET A 1 20.94 -51.20 -12.50
CA MET A 1 21.77 -49.97 -12.46
C MET A 1 21.10 -48.78 -13.16
N THR A 2 20.41 -48.98 -14.29
CA THR A 2 19.72 -47.90 -15.03
C THR A 2 18.59 -47.22 -14.23
N LEU A 3 17.76 -47.99 -13.50
CA LEU A 3 16.65 -47.43 -12.72
C LEU A 3 17.11 -46.48 -11.59
N ILE A 4 18.18 -46.86 -10.87
CA ILE A 4 18.76 -46.05 -9.78
C ILE A 4 19.34 -44.74 -10.33
N GLY A 5 20.00 -44.80 -11.49
CA GLY A 5 20.51 -43.60 -12.17
C GLY A 5 19.40 -42.63 -12.60
N ILE A 6 18.29 -43.15 -13.14
CA ILE A 6 17.14 -42.33 -13.54
C ILE A 6 16.48 -41.67 -12.32
N VAL A 7 16.27 -42.43 -11.25
CA VAL A 7 15.70 -41.90 -10.00
C VAL A 7 16.60 -40.82 -9.39
N GLY A 8 17.93 -41.06 -9.35
CA GLY A 8 18.88 -40.07 -8.86
C GLY A 8 18.88 -38.78 -9.67
N LEU A 9 18.83 -38.88 -11.00
CA LEU A 9 18.77 -37.71 -11.88
C LEU A 9 17.46 -36.93 -11.71
N ALA A 10 16.32 -37.64 -11.60
CA ALA A 10 15.02 -37.02 -11.37
C ALA A 10 14.97 -36.28 -10.02
N ALA A 11 15.54 -36.87 -8.95
CA ALA A 11 15.64 -36.23 -7.65
C ALA A 11 16.51 -34.97 -7.69
N LEU A 12 17.66 -35.01 -8.37
CA LEU A 12 18.51 -33.84 -8.55
C LEU A 12 17.77 -32.72 -9.31
N TRP A 13 17.05 -33.08 -10.38
CA TRP A 13 16.25 -32.13 -11.15
C TRP A 13 15.16 -31.47 -10.31
N ALA A 14 14.47 -32.25 -9.46
CA ALA A 14 13.47 -31.72 -8.55
C ALA A 14 14.05 -30.69 -7.57
N VAL A 15 15.24 -30.96 -7.01
CA VAL A 15 15.93 -30.01 -6.12
C VAL A 15 16.26 -28.71 -6.84
N VAL A 16 16.78 -28.78 -8.08
CA VAL A 16 17.11 -27.59 -8.88
C VAL A 16 15.86 -26.75 -9.16
N VAL A 17 14.75 -27.37 -9.56
CA VAL A 17 13.48 -26.66 -9.82
C VAL A 17 12.94 -25.98 -8.56
N LEU A 18 12.95 -26.69 -7.42
CA LEU A 18 12.50 -26.13 -6.15
C LEU A 18 13.38 -24.96 -5.70
N ALA A 19 14.69 -25.05 -5.86
CA ALA A 19 15.63 -23.99 -5.48
C ALA A 19 15.43 -22.73 -6.33
N LEU A 20 15.32 -22.87 -7.66
CA LEU A 20 15.10 -21.75 -8.58
C LEU A 20 13.73 -21.10 -8.37
N GLY A 21 12.68 -21.91 -8.16
CA GLY A 21 11.34 -21.43 -7.85
C GLY A 21 11.32 -20.63 -6.55
N LYS A 22 11.94 -21.16 -5.48
CA LYS A 22 12.04 -20.48 -4.19
C LYS A 22 12.71 -19.11 -4.33
N GLN A 23 13.85 -19.04 -5.01
CA GLN A 23 14.58 -17.77 -5.19
C GLN A 23 13.72 -16.72 -5.90
N ARG A 24 12.96 -17.13 -6.93
CA ARG A 24 12.06 -16.24 -7.66
C ARG A 24 10.91 -15.74 -6.78
N LEU A 25 10.24 -16.63 -6.04
CA LEU A 25 9.15 -16.25 -5.13
C LEU A 25 9.65 -15.35 -3.99
N GLN A 26 10.84 -15.64 -3.45
CA GLN A 26 11.47 -14.79 -2.43
C GLN A 26 11.74 -13.38 -2.95
N ALA A 27 12.26 -13.24 -4.17
CA ALA A 27 12.49 -11.92 -4.78
C ALA A 27 11.18 -11.14 -4.93
N LEU A 28 10.12 -11.77 -5.46
CA LEU A 28 8.80 -11.13 -5.63
C LEU A 28 8.18 -10.73 -4.28
N ALA A 29 8.25 -11.60 -3.28
CA ALA A 29 7.77 -11.31 -1.93
C ALA A 29 8.52 -10.12 -1.29
N THR A 30 9.82 -10.00 -1.59
CA THR A 30 10.68 -8.91 -1.12
C THR A 30 10.33 -7.60 -1.82
N HIS A 31 10.08 -7.63 -3.14
CA HIS A 31 9.63 -6.45 -3.89
C HIS A 31 8.28 -5.94 -3.41
N ALA A 32 7.32 -6.84 -3.19
CA ALA A 32 6.01 -6.47 -2.64
C ALA A 32 6.13 -5.90 -1.21
N ALA A 33 7.04 -6.44 -0.38
CA ALA A 33 7.30 -5.88 0.96
C ALA A 33 7.95 -4.50 0.89
N ALA A 34 8.93 -4.29 0.00
CA ALA A 34 9.57 -3.01 -0.21
C ALA A 34 8.58 -1.95 -0.73
N ALA A 35 7.69 -2.31 -1.66
CA ALA A 35 6.63 -1.43 -2.14
C ALA A 35 5.64 -1.08 -1.02
N TRP A 36 5.30 -2.02 -0.14
CA TRP A 36 4.45 -1.74 1.02
C TRP A 36 5.08 -0.74 2.00
N LEU A 37 6.39 -0.82 2.23
CA LEU A 37 7.10 0.17 3.05
C LEU A 37 7.04 1.58 2.44
N ARG A 38 7.04 1.69 1.11
CA ARG A 38 6.86 2.99 0.43
C ARG A 38 5.44 3.52 0.62
N VAL A 39 4.42 2.65 0.56
CA VAL A 39 3.04 3.04 0.88
C VAL A 39 2.98 3.58 2.30
N GLN A 40 3.48 2.85 3.29
CA GLN A 40 3.49 3.31 4.69
C GLN A 40 4.18 4.67 4.85
N ALA A 41 5.34 4.87 4.24
CA ALA A 41 6.05 6.15 4.30
C ALA A 41 5.26 7.30 3.64
N ALA A 42 4.52 7.03 2.56
CA ALA A 42 3.67 8.03 1.92
C ALA A 42 2.42 8.34 2.77
N LEU A 43 1.81 7.33 3.39
CA LEU A 43 0.69 7.49 4.32
C LEU A 43 1.10 8.32 5.53
N GLU A 44 2.26 8.03 6.13
CA GLU A 44 2.80 8.79 7.28
C GLU A 44 2.97 10.26 6.95
N LYS A 45 3.48 10.59 5.75
CA LYS A 45 3.59 11.99 5.30
C LYS A 45 2.23 12.68 5.19
N ARG A 46 1.20 11.95 4.76
CA ARG A 46 -0.17 12.46 4.71
C ARG A 46 -0.77 12.66 6.10
N HIS A 47 -0.53 11.71 7.01
CA HIS A 47 -0.96 11.84 8.40
C HIS A 47 -0.29 13.03 9.07
N GLU A 48 1.01 13.20 8.84
CA GLU A 48 1.76 14.36 9.33
C GLU A 48 1.20 15.68 8.80
N LEU A 49 0.91 15.77 7.50
CA LEU A 49 0.24 16.93 6.91
C LEU A 49 -1.10 17.23 7.62
N GLY A 50 -1.92 16.20 7.83
CA GLY A 50 -3.21 16.36 8.51
C GLY A 50 -3.05 16.79 9.97
N ARG A 51 -2.08 16.22 10.70
CA ARG A 51 -1.77 16.63 12.09
C ARG A 51 -1.34 18.09 12.15
N GLN A 52 -0.49 18.54 11.21
CA GLN A 52 -0.10 19.95 11.13
C GLN A 52 -1.30 20.86 10.84
N MET A 53 -2.22 20.43 9.97
CA MET A 53 -3.45 21.20 9.72
C MET A 53 -4.32 21.31 10.98
N VAL A 54 -4.52 20.23 11.72
CA VAL A 54 -5.30 20.26 12.97
C VAL A 54 -4.60 21.12 14.04
N ALA A 55 -3.29 20.95 14.22
CA ALA A 55 -2.52 21.67 15.24
C ALA A 55 -2.45 23.18 14.98
N ASN A 56 -2.39 23.60 13.71
CA ASN A 56 -2.31 25.00 13.33
C ASN A 56 -3.69 25.64 13.09
N ALA A 57 -4.79 24.91 13.32
CA ALA A 57 -6.13 25.44 13.15
C ALA A 57 -6.42 26.54 14.18
N ALA A 58 -6.84 27.72 13.69
CA ALA A 58 -7.22 28.84 14.55
C ALA A 58 -8.48 28.55 15.39
N ARG A 59 -9.34 27.66 14.89
CA ARG A 59 -10.56 27.19 15.52
C ARG A 59 -10.57 25.67 15.48
N PRO A 60 -9.95 25.01 16.46
CA PRO A 60 -9.90 23.54 16.50
C PRO A 60 -11.29 22.91 16.63
N ASP A 61 -12.26 23.67 17.16
CA ASP A 61 -13.65 23.25 17.34
C ASP A 61 -14.52 23.46 16.08
N ASP A 62 -13.96 24.01 15.00
CA ASP A 62 -14.70 24.16 13.75
C ASP A 62 -15.05 22.77 13.19
N PRO A 63 -16.31 22.52 12.75
CA PRO A 63 -16.75 21.19 12.31
C PRO A 63 -15.85 20.51 11.27
N PRO A 64 -15.26 21.20 10.26
CA PRO A 64 -14.33 20.59 9.31
C PRO A 64 -13.02 20.11 9.94
N ILE A 65 -12.51 20.80 10.97
CA ILE A 65 -11.27 20.44 11.66
C ILE A 65 -11.51 19.25 12.60
N LEU A 66 -12.65 19.23 13.29
CA LEU A 66 -13.08 18.07 14.08
C LEU A 66 -13.24 16.82 13.20
N ALA A 67 -13.88 16.96 12.04
CA ALA A 67 -14.01 15.87 11.08
C ALA A 67 -12.64 15.37 10.60
N LEU A 68 -11.68 16.27 10.35
CA LEU A 68 -10.32 15.92 9.96
C LEU A 68 -9.58 15.16 11.07
N HIS A 69 -9.69 15.62 12.32
CA HIS A 69 -9.12 14.95 13.48
C HIS A 69 -9.67 13.53 13.66
N ASP A 70 -10.99 13.36 13.51
CA ASP A 70 -11.64 12.05 13.60
C ASP A 70 -11.22 11.11 12.47
N ALA A 71 -11.11 11.64 11.24
CA ALA A 71 -10.64 10.88 10.09
C ALA A 71 -9.17 10.45 10.22
N LEU A 72 -8.30 11.32 10.74
CA LEU A 72 -6.89 11.01 11.03
C LEU A 72 -6.78 9.89 12.06
N THR A 73 -7.51 10.02 13.16
CA THR A 73 -7.53 8.99 14.21
C THR A 73 -7.96 7.63 13.65
N GLN A 74 -9.01 7.60 12.82
CA GLN A 74 -9.46 6.35 12.18
C GLN A 74 -8.40 5.75 11.24
N ALA A 75 -7.71 6.58 10.45
CA ALA A 75 -6.68 6.11 9.50
C ALA A 75 -5.42 5.58 10.18
N GLU A 76 -5.04 6.14 11.34
CA GLU A 76 -3.88 5.71 12.13
C GLU A 76 -4.13 4.40 12.87
N PHE A 77 -5.31 4.24 13.50
CA PHE A 77 -5.57 3.11 14.39
C PHE A 77 -6.19 1.88 13.72
N LEU A 78 -6.81 2.01 12.54
CA LEU A 78 -7.45 0.86 11.88
C LEU A 78 -6.43 -0.04 11.17
N SER A 79 -6.50 -1.33 11.51
CA SER A 79 -5.68 -2.40 10.95
C SER A 79 -6.43 -3.22 9.90
N GLY A 80 -5.70 -3.73 8.91
CA GLY A 80 -6.24 -4.55 7.81
C GLY A 80 -6.30 -3.76 6.49
N PHE A 81 -5.95 -4.41 5.38
CA PHE A 81 -5.73 -3.73 4.09
C PHE A 81 -6.96 -3.01 3.57
N ALA A 82 -8.11 -3.70 3.50
CA ALA A 82 -9.35 -3.12 2.98
C ALA A 82 -9.89 -1.99 3.87
N MET A 83 -9.87 -2.19 5.20
CA MET A 83 -10.32 -1.17 6.14
C MET A 83 -9.41 0.05 6.12
N LYS A 84 -8.10 -0.15 6.11
CA LYS A 84 -7.12 0.93 5.99
C LYS A 84 -7.30 1.69 4.67
N ALA A 85 -7.47 0.99 3.54
CA ALA A 85 -7.70 1.67 2.26
C ALA A 85 -8.95 2.57 2.30
N ARG A 86 -10.06 2.08 2.89
CA ARG A 86 -11.31 2.83 3.02
C ARG A 86 -11.15 4.08 3.89
N THR A 87 -10.49 3.96 5.04
CA THR A 87 -10.27 5.09 5.97
C THR A 87 -9.34 6.13 5.36
N GLU A 88 -8.36 5.67 4.60
CA GLU A 88 -7.42 6.53 3.89
C GLU A 88 -8.11 7.29 2.72
N ASN A 89 -9.13 6.70 2.07
CA ASN A 89 -9.99 7.40 1.10
C ASN A 89 -10.88 8.44 1.79
N GLN A 90 -11.42 8.11 2.97
CA GLN A 90 -12.19 9.07 3.77
C GLN A 90 -11.32 10.25 4.20
N LEU A 91 -10.12 9.99 4.71
CA LEU A 91 -9.15 11.02 5.07
C LEU A 91 -8.82 11.93 3.88
N SER A 92 -8.64 11.37 2.68
CA SER A 92 -8.42 12.18 1.47
C SER A 92 -9.56 13.16 1.18
N ARG A 93 -10.81 12.74 1.36
CA ARG A 93 -11.98 13.60 1.16
C ARG A 93 -12.03 14.70 2.22
N THR A 94 -11.87 14.34 3.49
CA THR A 94 -11.91 15.30 4.59
C THR A 94 -10.78 16.32 4.52
N LEU A 95 -9.57 15.90 4.14
CA LEU A 95 -8.44 16.82 3.91
C LEU A 95 -8.75 17.85 2.81
N ARG A 96 -9.47 17.45 1.77
CA ARG A 96 -9.87 18.37 0.67
C ARG A 96 -10.95 19.33 1.12
N GLU A 97 -11.97 18.83 1.83
CA GLU A 97 -13.05 19.64 2.38
C GLU A 97 -12.52 20.67 3.40
N ALA A 98 -11.61 20.25 4.28
CA ALA A 98 -10.97 21.13 5.26
C ALA A 98 -10.20 22.28 4.58
N LEU A 99 -9.51 22.02 3.46
CA LEU A 99 -8.85 23.06 2.68
C LEU A 99 -9.81 23.97 1.92
N ALA A 100 -10.91 23.43 1.40
CA ALA A 100 -11.91 24.21 0.67
C ALA A 100 -12.65 25.20 1.59
N VAL A 101 -12.88 24.83 2.85
CA VAL A 101 -13.56 25.67 3.84
C VAL A 101 -12.56 26.56 4.60
N GLY A 102 -11.35 26.07 4.84
CA GLY A 102 -10.29 26.76 5.57
C GLY A 102 -9.54 27.76 4.71
N GLY A 103 -10.21 28.77 4.15
CA GLY A 103 -9.65 29.91 3.41
C GLY A 103 -8.72 30.83 4.23
N ASP A 104 -7.98 30.25 5.18
CA ASP A 104 -6.97 30.87 6.01
C ASP A 104 -5.62 30.72 5.28
N GLU A 105 -4.91 31.82 5.05
CA GLU A 105 -3.58 31.85 4.40
C GLU A 105 -2.57 30.88 5.06
N ARG A 106 -2.86 30.44 6.28
CA ARG A 106 -2.10 29.51 7.11
C ARG A 106 -2.13 28.06 6.62
N PHE A 107 -3.11 27.69 5.80
CA PHE A 107 -3.16 26.39 5.14
C PHE A 107 -2.53 26.42 3.75
N ALA A 108 -1.98 27.55 3.28
CA ALA A 108 -1.37 27.66 1.95
C ALA A 108 -0.18 26.70 1.78
N GLU A 109 0.65 26.53 2.81
CA GLU A 109 1.76 25.56 2.80
C GLU A 109 1.24 24.11 2.74
N ALA A 110 0.20 23.80 3.52
CA ALA A 110 -0.44 22.49 3.46
C ALA A 110 -1.09 22.24 2.08
N ALA A 111 -1.80 23.24 1.54
CA ALA A 111 -2.48 23.19 0.25
C ALA A 111 -1.50 23.03 -0.93
N THR A 112 -0.30 23.61 -0.83
CA THR A 112 0.74 23.47 -1.86
C THR A 112 1.45 22.10 -1.80
N ALA A 113 1.64 21.53 -0.61
CA ALA A 113 2.26 20.22 -0.43
C ALA A 113 1.29 19.05 -0.74
N GLN A 114 -0.01 19.27 -0.55
CA GLN A 114 -1.04 18.23 -0.57
C GLN A 114 -1.15 17.45 -1.91
N PRO A 115 -1.14 18.08 -3.10
CA PRO A 115 -1.25 17.34 -4.36
C PRO A 115 -0.12 16.32 -4.53
N GLY A 116 1.11 16.73 -4.19
CA GLY A 116 2.28 15.85 -4.24
C GLY A 116 2.20 14.70 -3.25
N VAL A 117 1.62 14.92 -2.06
CA VAL A 117 1.41 13.86 -1.06
C VAL A 117 0.33 12.86 -1.52
N PHE A 118 -0.79 13.33 -2.07
CA PHE A 118 -1.83 12.44 -2.61
C PHE A 118 -1.35 11.63 -3.79
N GLU A 119 -0.67 12.27 -4.75
CA GLU A 119 -0.09 11.59 -5.91
C GLU A 119 0.94 10.55 -5.47
N ALA A 120 1.79 10.87 -4.49
CA ALA A 120 2.76 9.94 -3.93
C ALA A 120 2.09 8.71 -3.30
N VAL A 121 1.02 8.90 -2.54
CA VAL A 121 0.23 7.81 -1.95
C VAL A 121 -0.40 6.94 -3.03
N GLN A 122 -1.04 7.54 -4.04
CA GLN A 122 -1.68 6.80 -5.14
C GLN A 122 -0.66 6.02 -5.97
N ARG A 123 0.48 6.64 -6.29
CA ARG A 123 1.58 6.00 -7.02
C ARG A 123 2.17 4.85 -6.23
N ALA A 124 2.41 5.02 -4.93
CA ALA A 124 2.94 3.97 -4.07
C ALA A 124 1.96 2.79 -3.96
N ALA A 125 0.65 3.06 -3.82
CA ALA A 125 -0.39 2.03 -3.79
C ALA A 125 -0.46 1.25 -5.11
N SER A 126 -0.39 1.95 -6.25
CA SER A 126 -0.38 1.33 -7.57
C SER A 126 0.86 0.43 -7.80
N ASP A 127 2.05 0.89 -7.41
CA ASP A 127 3.29 0.09 -7.46
C ASP A 127 3.15 -1.17 -6.58
N TYR A 128 2.67 -1.01 -5.34
CA TYR A 128 2.40 -2.15 -4.45
C TYR A 128 1.45 -3.17 -5.08
N ASN A 129 0.32 -2.72 -5.62
CA ASN A 129 -0.66 -3.60 -6.26
C ASN A 129 -0.07 -4.32 -7.48
N ALA A 130 0.78 -3.66 -8.27
CA ALA A 130 1.48 -4.30 -9.37
C ALA A 130 2.43 -5.41 -8.88
N GLN A 131 3.17 -5.18 -7.79
CA GLN A 131 4.03 -6.21 -7.21
C GLN A 131 3.22 -7.38 -6.63
N VAL A 132 2.09 -7.10 -5.97
CA VAL A 132 1.18 -8.13 -5.43
C VAL A 132 0.60 -8.98 -6.54
N ARG A 133 0.12 -8.38 -7.63
CA ARG A 133 -0.38 -9.14 -8.79
C ARG A 133 0.69 -10.03 -9.41
N ASN A 134 1.91 -9.52 -9.54
CA ASN A 134 3.05 -10.31 -10.03
C ASN A 134 3.39 -11.49 -9.12
N LEU A 135 3.37 -11.27 -7.80
CA LEU A 135 3.57 -12.32 -6.80
C LEU A 135 2.45 -13.36 -6.89
N ASN A 136 1.18 -12.96 -6.81
CA ASN A 136 0.03 -13.86 -6.84
C ASN A 136 0.02 -14.71 -8.12
N ALA A 137 0.24 -14.10 -9.29
CA ALA A 137 0.36 -14.83 -10.55
C ALA A 137 1.57 -15.79 -10.59
N ALA A 138 2.66 -15.49 -9.88
CA ALA A 138 3.78 -16.41 -9.75
C ALA A 138 3.47 -17.59 -8.81
N LEU A 139 2.72 -17.35 -7.74
CA LEU A 139 2.26 -18.39 -6.82
C LEU A 139 1.34 -19.39 -7.53
N GLU A 140 0.43 -18.91 -8.37
CA GLU A 140 -0.44 -19.75 -9.19
C GLU A 140 0.37 -20.64 -10.16
N ARG A 141 1.33 -20.05 -10.89
CA ARG A 141 2.19 -20.79 -11.82
C ARG A 141 3.14 -21.77 -11.13
N GLN A 142 3.49 -21.51 -9.88
CA GLN A 142 4.45 -22.31 -9.10
C GLN A 142 3.80 -22.92 -7.85
N ALA A 143 2.55 -23.39 -7.96
CA ALA A 143 1.74 -23.85 -6.83
C ALA A 143 2.44 -24.91 -5.94
N ILE A 144 3.22 -25.81 -6.54
CA ILE A 144 3.99 -26.82 -5.80
C ILE A 144 5.07 -26.15 -4.94
N VAL A 145 5.86 -25.26 -5.53
CA VAL A 145 6.92 -24.51 -4.82
C VAL A 145 6.29 -23.64 -3.72
N ALA A 146 5.21 -22.92 -4.05
CA ALA A 146 4.48 -22.09 -3.11
C ALA A 146 3.99 -22.90 -1.91
N ARG A 147 3.40 -24.08 -2.14
CA ARG A 147 2.91 -24.97 -1.08
C ARG A 147 4.03 -25.57 -0.23
N VAL A 148 5.14 -26.00 -0.86
CA VAL A 148 6.29 -26.56 -0.13
C VAL A 148 6.97 -25.52 0.77
N PHE A 149 7.00 -24.26 0.34
CA PHE A 149 7.64 -23.17 1.08
C PHE A 149 6.67 -22.22 1.79
N HIS A 150 5.38 -22.59 1.89
CA HIS A 150 4.34 -21.81 2.58
C HIS A 150 4.22 -20.34 2.12
N TYR A 151 4.36 -20.09 0.82
CA TYR A 151 4.07 -18.77 0.29
C TYR A 151 2.57 -18.59 0.09
N GLU A 152 2.03 -17.48 0.60
CA GLU A 152 0.62 -17.15 0.54
C GLU A 152 0.35 -15.95 -0.37
N PRO A 153 -0.81 -15.89 -1.04
CA PRO A 153 -1.27 -14.72 -1.76
C PRO A 153 -1.34 -13.49 -0.85
N ARG A 154 -1.08 -12.31 -1.42
CA ARG A 154 -1.24 -11.03 -0.72
C ARG A 154 -2.45 -10.26 -1.23
N GLU A 155 -3.03 -9.47 -0.35
CA GLU A 155 -4.16 -8.58 -0.67
C GLU A 155 -3.65 -7.32 -1.38
N GLU A 156 -4.45 -6.78 -2.30
CA GLU A 156 -4.20 -5.48 -2.92
C GLU A 156 -4.66 -4.34 -2.00
N PHE A 157 -3.99 -3.20 -2.07
CA PHE A 157 -4.33 -1.96 -1.38
C PHE A 157 -5.03 -1.01 -2.35
N CYS A 158 -6.36 -1.11 -2.44
CA CYS A 158 -7.17 -0.37 -3.40
C CYS A 158 -7.60 1.00 -2.85
N LEU A 159 -6.86 2.04 -3.21
CA LEU A 159 -7.31 3.43 -3.02
C LEU A 159 -8.24 3.83 -4.16
N GLU A 160 -9.32 4.54 -3.82
CA GLU A 160 -10.22 5.10 -4.82
C GLU A 160 -9.46 6.15 -5.62
N ALA A 161 -9.46 6.02 -6.96
CA ALA A 161 -8.93 7.06 -7.82
C ALA A 161 -9.70 8.35 -7.53
N MET A 162 -8.98 9.46 -7.40
CA MET A 162 -9.63 10.74 -7.13
C MET A 162 -10.50 11.11 -8.34
N GLU A 163 -11.83 11.10 -8.17
CA GLU A 163 -12.76 11.64 -9.17
C GLU A 163 -12.38 13.11 -9.42
N GLY A 164 -11.86 13.41 -10.62
CA GLY A 164 -11.35 14.72 -11.00
C GLY A 164 -10.26 14.74 -12.08
N GLU A 165 -9.59 13.62 -12.38
CA GLU A 165 -8.68 13.52 -13.54
C GLU A 165 -9.39 12.96 -14.79
N GLU A 166 -10.46 13.63 -15.22
CA GLU A 166 -10.80 13.70 -16.65
C GLU A 166 -10.29 15.04 -17.18
N ASN A 167 -9.05 15.05 -17.67
CA ASN A 167 -8.59 15.87 -18.79
C ASN A 167 -7.20 15.43 -19.26
#